data_AF-A0A1R4A8W6-F1
#
_entry.id   AF-A0A1R4A8W6-F1
#
_cell.length_a   1.000
_cell.length_b   1.000
_cell.length_c   1.000
_cell.angle_alpha   90.00
_cell.angle_beta   90.00
_cell.angle_gamma   90.00
#
_symmetry.space_group_name_H-M   'P 1'
#
loop_
_entity.id
_entity.type
_entity.pdbx_description
1 polymer ?
#
loop_
_entity_poly.entity_id
_entity_poly.type
_entity_poly.pdbx_seq_one_letter_code
_entity_poly.pdbx_strand_id
1 'polypeptide(L)'
;MYDENEDFRITIDLSSPEPIYKQIYNDIVKNIAMGILKKGDRLPSSRELSSILGINYHTVNKAYGYLEMEEYIFQDRRKRIIVNEIMESKERKMDSMWEMQIKNLLLESISKGYSVDQVRQRINELIEEIVEQKR
;
A
#
# COMPACT_ATOMS: atom_id res chain seq x y z
N MET A 1 9.82 11.25 28.04
CA MET A 1 9.56 9.94 27.42
C MET A 1 9.01 10.27 26.04
N TYR A 2 9.81 10.18 24.99
CA TYR A 2 9.37 10.51 23.63
C TYR A 2 8.55 9.32 23.09
N ASP A 3 7.34 9.58 22.63
CA ASP A 3 6.48 8.60 21.97
C ASP A 3 7.01 8.43 20.53
N GLU A 4 7.67 7.31 20.25
CA GLU A 4 8.43 7.11 19.01
C GLU A 4 7.57 6.85 17.75
N ASN A 5 6.24 7.05 17.78
CA ASN A 5 5.38 6.81 16.60
C ASN A 5 4.23 7.82 16.43
N GLU A 6 4.49 9.13 16.50
CA GLU A 6 3.44 10.13 16.22
C GLU A 6 3.01 10.22 14.74
N ASP A 7 3.76 9.63 13.79
CA ASP A 7 3.55 9.84 12.34
C ASP A 7 2.79 8.74 11.58
N PHE A 8 2.53 7.56 12.17
CA PHE A 8 1.77 6.50 11.48
C PHE A 8 0.29 6.51 11.87
N ARG A 9 -0.57 7.07 11.00
CA ARG A 9 -2.03 7.06 11.16
C ARG A 9 -2.72 6.51 9.92
N ILE A 10 -3.33 5.33 10.06
CA ILE A 10 -4.23 4.82 9.03
C ILE A 10 -5.56 5.54 9.11
N THR A 11 -5.99 6.13 7.99
CA THR A 11 -7.30 6.78 7.87
C THR A 11 -8.22 5.94 6.98
N ILE A 12 -9.46 5.74 7.42
CA ILE A 12 -10.46 4.96 6.71
C ILE A 12 -11.62 5.87 6.30
N ASP A 13 -11.97 5.85 5.02
CA ASP A 13 -13.14 6.52 4.48
C ASP A 13 -14.28 5.50 4.29
N LEU A 14 -15.26 5.53 5.19
CA LEU A 14 -16.44 4.65 5.13
C LEU A 14 -17.42 5.03 4.02
N SER A 15 -17.29 6.23 3.43
CA SER A 15 -18.12 6.67 2.30
C SER A 15 -17.55 6.26 0.94
N SER A 16 -16.27 5.88 0.92
CA SER A 16 -15.61 5.40 -0.29
C SER A 16 -16.21 4.08 -0.78
N PRO A 17 -16.40 3.89 -2.10
CA PRO A 17 -16.77 2.61 -2.66
C PRO A 17 -15.66 1.54 -2.54
N GLU A 18 -14.45 1.94 -2.13
CA GLU A 18 -13.33 1.01 -1.94
C GLU A 18 -13.52 0.16 -0.66
N PRO A 19 -13.41 -1.17 -0.74
CA PRO A 19 -13.49 -2.03 0.44
C PRO A 19 -12.45 -1.66 1.51
N ILE A 20 -12.86 -1.69 2.78
CA ILE A 20 -12.03 -1.26 3.93
C ILE A 20 -10.67 -1.97 3.99
N TYR A 21 -10.61 -3.29 3.72
CA TYR A 21 -9.33 -4.02 3.73
C TYR A 21 -8.36 -3.46 2.69
N LYS A 22 -8.87 -2.95 1.57
CA LYS A 22 -8.07 -2.39 0.49
C LYS A 22 -7.60 -0.97 0.83
N GLN A 23 -8.42 -0.19 1.53
CA GLN A 23 -7.99 1.11 2.06
C GLN A 23 -6.81 0.94 3.04
N ILE A 24 -6.88 -0.02 3.97
CA ILE A 24 -5.78 -0.34 4.90
C ILE A 24 -4.52 -0.75 4.13
N TYR A 25 -4.67 -1.65 3.15
CA TYR A 25 -3.57 -2.10 2.31
C TYR A 25 -2.91 -0.92 1.58
N ASN A 26 -3.70 -0.11 0.87
CA ASN A 26 -3.23 1.01 0.09
C ASN A 26 -2.52 2.05 0.96
N ASP A 27 -3.05 2.34 2.15
CA ASP A 27 -2.47 3.33 3.05
C ASP A 27 -1.13 2.85 3.62
N ILE A 28 -1.01 1.57 3.98
CA ILE A 28 0.28 1.02 4.41
C ILE A 28 1.30 1.05 3.27
N VAL A 29 0.91 0.59 2.07
CA VAL A 29 1.80 0.65 0.88
C VAL A 29 2.23 2.08 0.58
N LYS A 30 1.32 3.05 0.67
CA LYS A 30 1.62 4.48 0.51
C LYS A 30 2.64 4.95 1.54
N ASN A 31 2.45 4.66 2.82
CA ASN A 31 3.35 5.06 3.89
C ASN A 31 4.75 4.44 3.72
N ILE A 32 4.85 3.18 3.25
CA ILE A 32 6.14 2.58 2.95
C ILE A 32 6.77 3.24 1.71
N ALA A 33 5.98 3.48 0.65
CA ALA A 33 6.47 4.15 -0.55
C ALA A 33 6.98 5.58 -0.27
N MET A 34 6.33 6.31 0.64
CA MET A 34 6.74 7.64 1.10
C MET A 34 7.91 7.62 2.10
N GLY A 35 8.34 6.44 2.56
CA GLY A 35 9.44 6.31 3.54
C GLY A 35 9.06 6.71 4.97
N ILE A 36 7.76 6.90 5.24
CA ILE A 36 7.22 7.11 6.60
C ILE A 36 7.36 5.80 7.39
N LEU A 37 6.93 4.69 6.78
CA LEU A 37 7.24 3.35 7.26
C LEU A 37 8.52 2.84 6.60
N LYS A 38 9.48 2.41 7.41
CA LYS A 38 10.79 1.93 6.98
C LYS A 38 10.96 0.45 7.30
N LYS A 39 11.92 -0.17 6.62
CA LYS A 39 12.33 -1.55 6.90
C LYS A 39 12.60 -1.74 8.39
N GLY A 40 12.00 -2.78 8.96
CA GLY A 40 12.18 -3.12 10.37
C GLY A 40 11.18 -2.43 11.30
N ASP A 41 10.41 -1.45 10.81
CA ASP A 41 9.36 -0.83 11.61
C ASP A 41 8.30 -1.85 11.96
N ARG A 42 7.80 -1.74 13.19
CA ARG A 42 6.75 -2.60 13.70
C ARG A 42 5.40 -2.00 13.39
N LEU A 43 4.56 -2.75 12.69
CA LEU A 43 3.13 -2.44 12.59
C LEU A 43 2.37 -2.97 13.82
N PRO A 44 1.23 -2.35 14.17
CA PRO A 44 0.33 -2.94 15.14
C PRO A 44 -0.12 -4.33 14.69
N SER A 45 -0.28 -5.25 15.62
CA SER A 45 -0.94 -6.53 15.36
C SER A 45 -2.35 -6.31 14.83
N SER A 46 -2.93 -7.30 14.15
CA SER A 46 -4.27 -7.14 13.59
C SER A 46 -5.35 -6.82 14.64
N ARG A 47 -5.15 -7.28 15.88
CA ARG A 47 -6.05 -6.96 17.01
C ARG A 47 -5.86 -5.52 17.49
N GLU A 48 -4.61 -5.07 17.61
CA GLU A 48 -4.29 -3.69 17.97
C GLU A 48 -4.86 -2.72 16.91
N LEU A 49 -4.58 -2.97 15.62
CA LEU A 49 -5.06 -2.10 14.55
C LEU A 49 -6.60 -2.12 14.42
N SER A 50 -7.23 -3.29 14.59
CA SER A 50 -8.69 -3.41 14.63
C SER A 50 -9.29 -2.55 15.74
N SER A 51 -8.66 -2.53 16.92
CA SER A 51 -9.09 -1.69 18.05
C SER A 51 -8.86 -0.20 17.79
N ILE A 52 -7.72 0.18 17.20
CA ILE A 52 -7.39 1.58 16.88
C ILE A 52 -8.38 2.15 15.87
N LEU A 53 -8.70 1.39 14.82
CA LEU A 53 -9.57 1.85 13.73
C LEU A 53 -11.06 1.61 14.00
N GLY A 54 -11.41 0.83 15.03
CA GLY A 54 -12.81 0.45 15.29
C GLY A 54 -13.42 -0.42 14.19
N ILE A 55 -12.62 -1.23 13.51
CA ILE A 55 -13.06 -2.08 12.38
C ILE A 55 -12.93 -3.56 12.68
N ASN A 56 -13.60 -4.39 11.89
CA ASN A 56 -13.58 -5.84 12.06
C ASN A 56 -12.17 -6.43 11.90
N TYR A 57 -11.72 -7.22 12.89
CA TYR A 57 -10.45 -7.95 12.89
C TYR A 57 -10.18 -8.74 11.60
N HIS A 58 -11.19 -9.41 11.04
CA HIS A 58 -11.04 -10.18 9.79
C HIS A 58 -10.74 -9.28 8.58
N THR A 59 -11.18 -8.03 8.62
CA THR A 59 -10.88 -7.03 7.58
C THR A 59 -9.42 -6.61 7.64
N VAL A 60 -8.90 -6.38 8.85
CA VAL A 60 -7.47 -6.12 9.06
C VAL A 60 -6.61 -7.32 8.67
N ASN A 61 -6.99 -8.52 9.11
CA ASN A 61 -6.29 -9.75 8.74
C ASN A 61 -6.26 -9.97 7.23
N LYS A 62 -7.35 -9.66 6.53
CA LYS A 62 -7.38 -9.73 5.07
C LYS A 62 -6.39 -8.75 4.45
N ALA A 63 -6.34 -7.50 4.93
CA ALA A 63 -5.36 -6.51 4.46
C ALA A 63 -3.92 -6.97 4.69
N TYR A 64 -3.60 -7.44 5.90
CA TYR A 64 -2.27 -7.94 6.25
C TYR A 64 -1.89 -9.20 5.46
N GLY A 65 -2.83 -10.09 5.17
CA GLY A 65 -2.59 -11.25 4.31
C GLY A 65 -2.16 -10.86 2.90
N TYR A 66 -2.77 -9.82 2.31
CA TYR A 66 -2.31 -9.31 1.01
C TYR A 66 -0.94 -8.63 1.12
N LEU A 67 -0.69 -7.83 2.17
CA LEU A 67 0.62 -7.20 2.37
C LEU A 67 1.74 -8.23 2.54
N GLU A 68 1.47 -9.36 3.21
CA GLU A 68 2.43 -10.46 3.39
C GLU A 68 2.64 -11.24 2.08
N MET A 69 1.56 -11.50 1.32
CA MET A 69 1.65 -12.16 0.01
C MET A 69 2.50 -11.36 -0.99
N GLU A 70 2.37 -10.03 -0.96
CA GLU A 70 3.14 -9.10 -1.80
C GLU A 70 4.48 -8.70 -1.16
N GLU A 71 4.88 -9.39 -0.08
CA GLU A 71 6.15 -9.23 0.63
C GLU A 71 6.42 -7.83 1.22
N TYR A 72 5.42 -6.96 1.37
CA TYR A 72 5.58 -5.65 2.04
C TYR A 72 5.83 -5.80 3.54
N ILE A 73 5.29 -6.85 4.16
CA ILE A 73 5.43 -7.13 5.58
C ILE A 73 5.73 -8.61 5.79
N PHE A 74 6.27 -8.96 6.95
CA PHE A 74 6.40 -10.33 7.40
C PHE A 74 6.15 -10.45 8.90
N GLN A 75 5.81 -11.67 9.34
CA GLN A 75 5.73 -11.96 10.76
C GLN A 75 7.06 -12.48 11.32
N ASP A 76 7.61 -11.80 12.33
CA ASP A 76 8.87 -12.22 12.97
C ASP A 76 8.68 -13.44 13.91
N ARG A 77 9.80 -13.95 14.46
CA ARG A 77 9.79 -15.08 15.41
C ARG A 77 8.97 -14.82 16.68
N ARG A 78 8.72 -13.56 17.03
CA ARG A 78 7.94 -13.14 18.20
C ARG A 78 6.48 -12.82 17.83
N LYS A 79 6.04 -13.20 16.62
CA LYS A 79 4.70 -12.92 16.09
C LYS A 79 4.38 -11.43 15.95
N ARG A 80 5.41 -10.59 15.78
CA ARG A 80 5.24 -9.17 15.48
C ARG A 80 5.22 -8.99 13.97
N ILE A 81 4.46 -8.00 13.52
CA ILE A 81 4.33 -7.66 12.11
C ILE A 81 5.36 -6.58 11.81
N ILE A 82 6.27 -6.87 10.88
CA ILE A 82 7.43 -6.04 10.58
C ILE A 82 7.40 -5.65 9.11
N VAL A 83 7.67 -4.39 8.80
CA VAL A 83 7.84 -3.90 7.43
C VAL A 83 9.08 -4.54 6.82
N ASN A 84 8.92 -5.18 5.67
CA ASN A 84 9.98 -5.90 4.98
C ASN A 84 10.95 -4.94 4.27
N GLU A 85 12.10 -5.48 3.87
CA GLU A 85 12.99 -4.77 2.95
C GLU A 85 12.35 -4.68 1.57
N ILE A 86 11.87 -3.49 1.21
CA ILE A 86 11.61 -3.19 -0.19
C ILE A 86 12.97 -3.11 -0.88
N MET A 87 13.47 -4.25 -1.37
CA MET A 87 14.72 -4.27 -2.13
C MET A 87 14.59 -3.31 -3.30
N GLU A 88 15.53 -2.36 -3.41
CA GLU A 88 15.88 -1.66 -4.65
C GLU A 88 16.48 -2.66 -5.65
N SER A 89 15.78 -3.74 -5.95
CA SER A 89 16.34 -4.81 -6.77
C SER A 89 16.22 -4.43 -8.22
N LYS A 90 17.33 -3.97 -8.81
CA LYS A 90 17.57 -3.85 -10.26
C LYS A 90 17.28 -5.14 -11.05
N GLU A 91 17.03 -6.26 -10.35
CA GLU A 91 16.85 -7.60 -10.91
C GLU A 91 15.49 -8.26 -10.58
N ARG A 92 14.57 -7.59 -9.87
CA ARG A 92 13.20 -8.13 -9.77
C ARG A 92 12.60 -8.10 -11.17
N LYS A 93 12.29 -9.27 -11.72
CA LYS A 93 11.33 -9.35 -12.83
C LYS A 93 10.07 -8.63 -12.36
N MET A 94 9.52 -7.78 -13.22
CA MET A 94 8.25 -7.13 -12.94
C MET A 94 7.27 -8.20 -12.45
N ASP A 95 6.68 -7.98 -11.28
CA ASP A 95 5.72 -8.92 -10.73
C ASP A 95 4.64 -9.18 -11.80
N SER A 96 4.41 -10.45 -12.12
CA SER A 96 3.53 -10.80 -13.24
C SER A 96 2.07 -10.43 -12.98
N MET A 97 1.67 -10.36 -11.70
CA MET A 97 0.35 -9.92 -11.28
C MET A 97 0.24 -8.40 -11.35
N TRP A 98 1.27 -7.65 -10.91
CA TRP A 98 1.36 -6.20 -11.11
C TRP A 98 1.28 -5.84 -12.59
N GLU A 99 2.08 -6.49 -13.45
CA GLU A 99 2.10 -6.23 -14.89
C GLU A 99 0.71 -6.45 -15.51
N MET A 100 0.01 -7.52 -15.08
CA MET A 100 -1.36 -7.79 -15.51
C MET A 100 -2.34 -6.71 -15.04
N GLN A 101 -2.21 -6.22 -13.80
CA GLN A 101 -3.07 -5.15 -13.26
C GLN A 101 -2.90 -3.85 -14.06
N ILE A 102 -1.65 -3.44 -14.31
CA ILE A 102 -1.35 -2.26 -15.13
C ILE A 102 -1.91 -2.44 -16.53
N LYS A 103 -1.67 -3.60 -17.15
CA LYS A 103 -2.20 -3.89 -18.49
C LYS A 103 -3.72 -3.78 -18.56
N ASN A 104 -4.44 -4.33 -17.57
CA ASN A 104 -5.89 -4.26 -17.52
C ASN A 104 -6.38 -2.82 -17.34
N LEU A 105 -5.72 -2.03 -16.49
CA LEU A 105 -6.06 -0.61 -16.30
C LEU A 105 -5.87 0.19 -17.59
N LEU A 106 -4.77 -0.05 -18.32
CA LEU A 106 -4.52 0.58 -19.61
C LEU A 106 -5.56 0.16 -20.66
N LEU A 107 -5.91 -1.13 -20.75
CA LEU A 107 -6.96 -1.62 -21.66
C LEU A 107 -8.34 -1.03 -21.34
N GLU A 108 -8.68 -0.87 -20.07
CA GLU A 108 -9.91 -0.23 -19.62
C GLU A 108 -9.94 1.25 -20.03
N SER A 109 -8.81 1.96 -19.89
CA SER A 109 -8.71 3.37 -20.29
C SER A 109 -8.95 3.56 -21.80
N ILE A 110 -8.38 2.68 -22.63
CA ILE A 110 -8.58 2.71 -24.09
C ILE A 110 -10.05 2.39 -24.41
N SER A 111 -10.65 1.41 -23.73
CA SER A 111 -12.04 1.01 -23.92
C SER A 111 -13.03 2.13 -23.52
N LYS A 112 -12.64 3.01 -22.59
CA LYS A 112 -13.38 4.22 -22.20
C LYS A 112 -13.19 5.40 -23.17
N GLY A 113 -12.36 5.25 -24.20
CA GLY A 113 -12.16 6.24 -25.26
C GLY A 113 -11.03 7.23 -25.02
N TYR A 114 -10.19 7.02 -23.99
CA TYR A 114 -9.00 7.85 -23.80
C TYR A 114 -7.94 7.52 -24.86
N SER A 115 -7.31 8.56 -25.43
CA SER A 115 -6.20 8.36 -26.36
C SER A 115 -4.95 7.89 -25.62
N VAL A 116 -4.05 7.22 -26.33
CA VAL A 116 -2.76 6.77 -25.78
C VAL A 116 -1.97 7.95 -25.21
N ASP A 117 -2.02 9.11 -25.85
CA ASP A 117 -1.31 10.31 -25.39
C ASP A 117 -1.93 10.90 -24.12
N GLN A 118 -3.26 10.91 -24.00
CA GLN A 118 -3.94 11.33 -22.77
C GLN A 118 -3.56 10.42 -21.59
N VAL A 119 -3.53 9.11 -21.81
CA VAL A 119 -3.17 8.13 -20.77
C VAL A 119 -1.71 8.29 -20.37
N ARG A 120 -0.79 8.42 -21.33
CA ARG A 120 0.63 8.68 -21.06
C ARG A 120 0.85 9.97 -20.29
N GLN A 121 0.20 11.05 -20.72
CA GLN A 121 0.28 12.34 -20.04
C GLN A 121 -0.20 12.20 -18.58
N ARG A 122 -1.35 11.58 -18.35
CA ARG A 122 -1.89 11.44 -16.99
C ARG A 122 -0.99 10.58 -16.09
N ILE A 123 -0.36 9.53 -16.63
CA ILE A 123 0.60 8.71 -15.88
C ILE A 123 1.82 9.55 -15.47
N ASN A 124 2.36 10.36 -16.39
CA ASN A 124 3.50 11.22 -16.09
C ASN A 124 3.16 12.26 -15.01
N GLU A 125 2.02 12.93 -15.13
CA GLU A 125 1.53 13.88 -14.12
C GLU A 125 1.38 13.22 -12.74
N LEU A 126 0.80 12.01 -12.67
CA LEU A 126 0.66 11.27 -11.42
C LEU A 126 2.01 10.88 -10.80
N ILE A 127 3.00 10.52 -11.62
CA ILE A 127 4.35 10.21 -11.15
C ILE A 127 4.98 11.46 -10.53
N GLU A 128 4.85 12.61 -11.19
CA GLU A 128 5.33 13.89 -10.67
C GLU A 128 4.65 14.25 -9.35
N GLU A 129 3.31 14.17 -9.27
CA GLU A 129 2.53 14.39 -8.04
C GLU A 129 3.03 13.50 -6.88
N ILE A 130 3.32 12.22 -7.14
CA ILE A 130 3.80 11.26 -6.13
C ILE A 130 5.24 11.59 -5.70
N VAL A 131 6.11 11.96 -6.63
CA VAL A 131 7.51 12.30 -6.33
C VAL A 131 7.60 13.60 -5.54
N GLU A 132 6.77 14.60 -5.86
CA GLU A 132 6.68 15.85 -5.10
C GLU A 132 6.23 15.62 -3.67
N GLN A 133 5.26 14.73 -3.44
CA GLN A 133 4.81 14.37 -2.08
C GLN A 133 5.89 13.68 -1.22
N LYS A 134 6.98 13.19 -1.82
CA LYS A 134 8.12 12.62 -1.07
C LYS A 134 9.19 13.65 -0.68
N ARG A 135 9.18 14.86 -1.25
CA ARG A 135 10.17 15.91 -0.98
C ARG A 135 9.76 16.76 0.23
#